data_AF-I3Y8F1-F1
#
_entry.id   AF-I3Y8F1-F1
#
_cell.length_a   1.000
_cell.length_b   1.000
_cell.length_c   1.000
_cell.angle_alpha   90.00
_cell.angle_beta   90.00
_cell.angle_gamma   90.00
#
_symmetry.space_group_name_H-M   'P 1'
#
loop_
_entity.id
_entity.type
_entity.pdbx_description
1 polymer ?
#
loop_
_entity_poly.entity_id
_entity_poly.type
_entity_poly.pdbx_seq_one_letter_code
_entity_poly.pdbx_strand_id
1 'polypeptide(L)'
;MTNKPSPLKIRLAIQGGGAKIAALLATMEAIQDLQRQNIIQVIEVIGTSAGAIVGAFLAADIDIAKIKDSLAHTNGKQLVAHYKVSAPALLYRLFFGKPAWNDKKLRQWLSDIFDSKKITTIGDLKKAKNINFTPVSTDLSNRTPHFLYDDNKNLVSALLDSSGLPYLFRVWGHNNSNAIIVDGGLCENLPAPLLDEDENCSTVAISFKKRPTDNPTSLFSFSAALLDVAIESSMEKARKGLSGHLYEIDTHLTTFGFEDALKTGLGDHYLLKKKEALDWFNALASSKSRSLPVMRNPWLETNDTARFLMNSLSKIYQSHHLKSKYILYQMKCVVEANCLIDEGMPFFGSPARLMYELEISALPNSPIYCIYYALLNEPEGSLLTSDTLHIRAHKNHTTINTFQVPTRNNDSALKEILIFFEQPVTQDDGLIRISVTEQVVGLVSKLRLKGMDNISYSNPRAAGGIKEAFLVLNYPTAFGDLTINPSQGKGEQITDLDVNKYDLASKNQHFRSIGYVFRDVGEDEKIEMIMSKGKGDRFI
;
A
#
# COMPACT_ATOMS: atom_id res chain seq x y z
N MET A 1 28.99 7.85 22.27
CA MET A 1 28.42 6.64 21.63
C MET A 1 27.48 7.11 20.53
N THR A 2 27.86 6.93 19.27
CA THR A 2 27.09 7.41 18.11
C THR A 2 25.84 6.54 17.96
N ASN A 3 24.65 7.12 18.15
CA ASN A 3 23.35 6.47 17.93
C ASN A 3 23.24 6.08 16.45
N LYS A 4 23.54 4.82 16.11
CA LYS A 4 23.34 4.29 14.76
C LYS A 4 21.82 4.09 14.58
N PRO A 5 21.18 4.67 13.56
CA PRO A 5 19.73 4.52 13.38
C PRO A 5 19.36 3.04 13.23
N SER A 6 18.24 2.64 13.84
CA SER A 6 17.69 1.28 13.70
C SER A 6 17.32 1.01 12.24
N PRO A 7 17.61 -0.18 11.70
CA PRO A 7 17.30 -0.51 10.30
C PRO A 7 15.79 -0.49 10.06
N LEU A 8 15.38 -0.10 8.84
CA LEU A 8 13.99 -0.18 8.42
C LEU A 8 13.57 -1.65 8.34
N LYS A 9 12.57 -2.05 9.12
CA LYS A 9 12.01 -3.41 9.04
C LYS A 9 11.06 -3.52 7.86
N ILE A 10 11.27 -4.52 7.01
CA ILE A 10 10.44 -4.75 5.83
C ILE A 10 9.92 -6.19 5.72
N ARG A 11 8.70 -6.32 5.20
CA ARG A 11 8.12 -7.58 4.72
C ARG A 11 8.10 -7.58 3.20
N LEU A 12 8.49 -8.68 2.57
CA LEU A 12 8.62 -8.77 1.12
C LEU A 12 7.57 -9.70 0.52
N ALA A 13 6.81 -9.22 -0.45
CA ALA A 13 6.01 -10.05 -1.34
C ALA A 13 6.65 -10.07 -2.73
N ILE A 14 7.09 -11.23 -3.20
CA ILE A 14 7.89 -11.36 -4.43
C ILE A 14 7.08 -12.07 -5.51
N GLN A 15 6.86 -11.37 -6.61
CA GLN A 15 6.10 -11.90 -7.73
C GLN A 15 6.82 -13.07 -8.42
N GLY A 16 6.04 -14.04 -8.90
CA GLY A 16 6.50 -15.02 -9.89
C GLY A 16 6.81 -14.39 -11.25
N GLY A 17 7.77 -14.98 -11.97
CA GLY A 17 8.23 -14.40 -13.23
C GLY A 17 9.10 -15.27 -14.13
N GLY A 18 9.27 -16.56 -13.85
CA GLY A 18 10.05 -17.48 -14.69
C GLY A 18 11.45 -16.93 -15.02
N ALA A 19 11.72 -16.67 -16.30
CA ALA A 19 13.00 -16.14 -16.79
C ALA A 19 13.34 -14.73 -16.26
N LYS A 20 12.36 -13.98 -15.74
CA LYS A 20 12.60 -12.70 -15.04
C LYS A 20 13.36 -12.87 -13.72
N ILE A 21 13.67 -14.11 -13.31
CA ILE A 21 14.52 -14.44 -12.15
C ILE A 21 15.85 -13.69 -12.14
N ALA A 22 16.45 -13.39 -13.30
CA ALA A 22 17.69 -12.61 -13.37
C ALA A 22 17.53 -11.21 -12.76
N ALA A 23 16.40 -10.54 -13.01
CA ALA A 23 16.11 -9.21 -12.48
C ALA A 23 15.71 -9.27 -10.99
N LEU A 24 15.06 -10.35 -10.57
CA LEU A 24 14.78 -10.60 -9.15
C LEU A 24 16.07 -10.85 -8.37
N LEU A 25 17.02 -11.62 -8.91
CA LEU A 25 18.33 -11.84 -8.28
C LEU A 25 19.07 -10.51 -8.10
N ALA A 26 19.08 -9.63 -9.11
CA ALA A 26 19.69 -8.31 -8.98
C ALA A 26 19.06 -7.48 -7.83
N THR A 27 17.74 -7.58 -7.69
CA THR A 27 17.00 -6.92 -6.60
C THR A 27 17.32 -7.53 -5.24
N MET A 28 17.41 -8.86 -5.14
CA MET A 28 17.76 -9.54 -3.90
C MET A 28 19.21 -9.26 -3.47
N GLU A 29 20.14 -9.16 -4.42
CA GLU A 29 21.53 -8.77 -4.13
C GLU A 29 21.60 -7.35 -3.56
N ALA A 30 20.82 -6.42 -4.12
CA ALA A 30 20.69 -5.06 -3.58
C ALA A 30 20.16 -5.06 -2.15
N ILE A 31 19.08 -5.81 -1.87
CA ILE A 31 18.51 -5.91 -0.51
C ILE A 31 19.53 -6.53 0.46
N GLN A 32 20.24 -7.57 0.04
CA GLN A 32 21.28 -8.21 0.84
C GLN A 32 22.42 -7.23 1.19
N ASP A 33 22.83 -6.38 0.25
CA ASP A 33 23.82 -5.32 0.48
C ASP A 33 23.32 -4.27 1.50
N LEU A 34 22.05 -3.89 1.43
CA LEU A 34 21.43 -2.95 2.39
C LEU A 34 21.24 -3.56 3.78
N GLN A 35 20.98 -4.87 3.86
CA GLN A 35 20.98 -5.60 5.12
C GLN A 35 22.37 -5.65 5.75
N ARG A 36 23.43 -5.89 4.96
CA ARG A 36 24.83 -5.84 5.44
C ARG A 36 25.21 -4.45 5.95
N GLN A 37 24.67 -3.41 5.34
CA GLN A 37 24.88 -2.01 5.75
C GLN A 37 24.03 -1.59 6.96
N ASN A 38 23.14 -2.47 7.46
CA ASN A 38 22.19 -2.19 8.54
C ASN A 38 21.24 -1.02 8.21
N ILE A 39 20.86 -0.89 6.94
CA ILE A 39 19.89 0.09 6.44
C ILE A 39 18.48 -0.51 6.46
N ILE A 40 18.37 -1.78 6.04
CA ILE A 40 17.12 -2.54 5.99
C ILE A 40 17.26 -3.83 6.79
N GLN A 41 16.16 -4.30 7.36
CA GLN A 41 16.03 -5.61 7.96
C GLN A 41 14.80 -6.31 7.40
N VAL A 42 14.98 -7.40 6.66
CA VAL A 42 13.88 -8.24 6.20
C VAL A 42 13.43 -9.12 7.36
N ILE A 43 12.14 -9.15 7.66
CA ILE A 43 11.55 -9.99 8.73
C ILE A 43 10.69 -11.12 8.19
N GLU A 44 10.15 -10.95 6.98
CA GLU A 44 9.24 -11.89 6.36
C GLU A 44 9.34 -11.81 4.84
N VAL A 45 9.28 -12.97 4.19
CA VAL A 45 9.32 -13.11 2.74
C VAL A 45 8.25 -14.09 2.30
N ILE A 46 7.34 -13.62 1.46
CA ILE A 46 6.38 -14.46 0.76
C ILE A 46 6.65 -14.38 -0.75
N GLY A 47 6.59 -15.50 -1.44
CA GLY A 47 6.90 -15.53 -2.86
C GLY A 47 6.21 -16.63 -3.64
N THR A 48 6.06 -16.41 -4.93
CA THR A 48 5.45 -17.34 -5.88
C THR A 48 6.45 -17.71 -6.97
N SER A 49 6.58 -18.99 -7.32
CA SER A 49 7.42 -19.48 -8.44
C SER A 49 8.87 -18.97 -8.34
N ALA A 50 9.37 -18.29 -9.38
CA ALA A 50 10.70 -17.65 -9.36
C ALA A 50 10.90 -16.69 -8.16
N GLY A 51 9.84 -16.01 -7.70
CA GLY A 51 9.84 -15.18 -6.50
C GLY A 51 10.03 -15.97 -5.21
N ALA A 52 9.46 -17.18 -5.12
CA ALA A 52 9.68 -18.08 -4.00
C ALA A 52 11.15 -18.56 -3.94
N ILE A 53 11.74 -18.91 -5.09
CA ILE A 53 13.13 -19.38 -5.17
C ILE A 53 14.11 -18.31 -4.67
N VAL A 54 14.02 -17.09 -5.21
CA VAL A 54 14.91 -15.99 -4.81
C VAL A 54 14.65 -15.53 -3.37
N GLY A 55 13.39 -15.58 -2.93
CA GLY A 55 13.01 -15.30 -1.55
C GLY A 55 13.62 -16.30 -0.56
N ALA A 56 13.64 -17.58 -0.92
CA ALA A 56 14.30 -18.61 -0.12
C ALA A 56 15.82 -18.42 -0.05
N PHE A 57 16.47 -17.98 -1.13
CA PHE A 57 17.90 -17.63 -1.10
C PHE A 57 18.18 -16.49 -0.13
N LEU A 58 17.34 -15.45 -0.13
CA LEU A 58 17.45 -14.33 0.80
C LEU A 58 17.24 -14.79 2.26
N ALA A 59 16.19 -15.57 2.52
CA ALA A 59 15.88 -16.09 3.85
C ALA A 59 16.96 -17.04 4.40
N ALA A 60 17.63 -17.79 3.52
CA ALA A 60 18.73 -18.71 3.84
C ALA A 60 20.11 -18.03 4.01
N ASP A 61 20.20 -16.71 3.81
CA ASP A 61 21.47 -15.97 3.76
C ASP A 61 22.48 -16.58 2.75
N ILE A 62 21.95 -16.98 1.59
CA ILE A 62 22.74 -17.41 0.45
C ILE A 62 23.27 -16.18 -0.27
N ASP A 63 24.54 -16.22 -0.66
CA ASP A 63 25.19 -15.13 -1.38
C ASP A 63 24.65 -15.05 -2.83
N ILE A 64 23.83 -14.04 -3.11
CA ILE A 64 23.13 -13.91 -4.38
C ILE A 64 24.11 -13.69 -5.54
N ALA A 65 25.26 -13.06 -5.30
CA ALA A 65 26.31 -12.89 -6.30
C ALA A 65 26.85 -14.25 -6.77
N LYS A 66 27.03 -15.21 -5.86
CA LYS A 66 27.46 -16.58 -6.21
C LYS A 66 26.39 -17.34 -6.99
N ILE A 67 25.12 -17.10 -6.70
CA ILE A 67 24.00 -17.68 -7.45
C ILE A 67 23.98 -17.14 -8.88
N LYS A 68 24.14 -15.83 -9.05
CA LYS A 68 24.29 -15.18 -10.36
C LYS A 68 25.46 -15.80 -11.14
N ASP A 69 26.63 -15.98 -10.52
CA ASP A 69 27.80 -16.55 -11.18
C ASP A 69 27.59 -18.04 -11.56
N SER A 70 26.93 -18.82 -10.69
CA SER A 70 26.54 -20.21 -10.98
C SER A 70 25.61 -20.32 -12.20
N LEU A 71 24.68 -19.37 -12.34
CA LEU A 71 23.77 -19.28 -13.48
C LEU A 71 24.47 -18.77 -14.76
N ALA A 72 25.43 -17.85 -14.66
CA ALA A 72 26.15 -17.28 -15.79
C ALA A 72 27.12 -18.26 -16.47
N HIS A 73 27.72 -19.19 -15.71
CA HIS A 73 28.77 -20.07 -16.22
C HIS A 73 28.28 -21.47 -16.64
N THR A 74 28.20 -22.40 -15.69
CA THR A 74 28.14 -23.85 -15.98
C THR A 74 26.73 -24.43 -15.83
N ASN A 75 25.96 -23.98 -14.85
CA ASN A 75 24.68 -24.60 -14.52
C ASN A 75 23.53 -24.03 -15.37
N GLY A 76 23.50 -22.72 -15.62
CA GLY A 76 22.44 -22.08 -16.40
C GLY A 76 22.38 -22.56 -17.85
N LYS A 77 23.53 -22.69 -18.53
CA LYS A 77 23.59 -23.21 -19.91
C LYS A 77 23.11 -24.66 -20.01
N GLN A 78 23.37 -25.50 -19.01
CA GLN A 78 22.90 -26.89 -18.97
C GLN A 78 21.40 -26.99 -18.63
N LEU A 79 20.89 -26.09 -17.78
CA LEU A 79 19.46 -25.94 -17.48
C LEU A 79 18.69 -25.54 -18.76
N VAL A 80 19.09 -24.45 -19.43
CA VAL A 80 18.42 -23.96 -20.65
C VAL A 80 18.54 -24.92 -21.84
N ALA A 81 19.67 -25.63 -21.98
CA ALA A 81 19.83 -26.65 -23.01
C ALA A 81 18.83 -27.83 -22.86
N HIS A 82 18.36 -28.11 -21.64
CA HIS A 82 17.35 -29.17 -21.38
C HIS A 82 15.90 -28.71 -21.56
N TYR A 83 15.68 -27.40 -21.75
CA TYR A 83 14.35 -26.81 -21.89
C TYR A 83 13.94 -26.51 -23.35
N LYS A 84 14.77 -26.90 -24.34
CA LYS A 84 14.39 -26.87 -25.77
C LYS A 84 13.58 -28.12 -26.13
N VAL A 85 12.26 -27.97 -26.29
CA VAL A 85 11.36 -29.03 -26.79
C VAL A 85 10.70 -28.52 -28.06
N SER A 86 10.80 -29.26 -29.16
CA SER A 86 10.12 -28.90 -30.40
C SER A 86 8.59 -29.03 -30.26
N ALA A 87 7.82 -28.18 -30.94
CA ALA A 87 6.35 -28.20 -30.86
C ALA A 87 5.71 -29.58 -31.11
N PRO A 88 6.19 -30.43 -32.05
CA PRO A 88 5.66 -31.79 -32.23
C PRO A 88 5.98 -32.71 -31.05
N ALA A 89 7.17 -32.57 -30.44
CA ALA A 89 7.57 -33.36 -29.28
C ALA A 89 6.81 -32.96 -28.01
N LEU A 90 6.44 -31.68 -27.89
CA LEU A 90 5.57 -31.18 -26.82
C LEU A 90 4.16 -31.78 -26.92
N LEU A 91 3.54 -31.70 -28.10
CA LEU A 91 2.21 -32.28 -28.35
C LEU A 91 2.18 -33.79 -28.09
N TYR A 92 3.21 -34.51 -28.55
CA TYR A 92 3.37 -35.95 -28.29
C TYR A 92 3.49 -36.24 -26.78
N ARG A 93 4.34 -35.52 -26.05
CA ARG A 93 4.51 -35.71 -24.59
C ARG A 93 3.25 -35.42 -23.81
N LEU A 94 2.55 -34.32 -24.15
CA LEU A 94 1.27 -33.97 -23.55
C LEU A 94 0.22 -35.05 -23.83
N PHE A 95 0.11 -35.55 -25.06
CA PHE A 95 -0.84 -36.63 -25.39
C PHE A 95 -0.65 -37.89 -24.52
N PHE A 96 0.59 -38.18 -24.10
CA PHE A 96 0.91 -39.29 -23.18
C PHE A 96 0.98 -38.91 -21.68
N GLY A 97 0.49 -37.72 -21.30
CA GLY A 97 0.48 -37.29 -19.89
C GLY A 97 1.86 -37.09 -19.29
N LYS A 98 2.86 -36.66 -20.08
CA LYS A 98 4.22 -36.33 -19.61
C LYS A 98 4.49 -34.82 -19.73
N PRO A 99 5.15 -34.20 -18.73
CA PRO A 99 5.45 -32.77 -18.76
C PRO A 99 6.49 -32.45 -19.84
N ALA A 100 6.48 -31.22 -20.34
CA ALA A 100 7.46 -30.76 -21.33
C ALA A 100 8.90 -30.86 -20.80
N TRP A 101 9.08 -30.50 -19.52
CA TRP A 101 10.35 -30.30 -18.85
C TRP A 101 10.48 -31.19 -17.61
N ASN A 102 11.72 -31.57 -17.29
CA ASN A 102 12.03 -32.44 -16.15
C ASN A 102 12.57 -31.61 -14.97
N ASP A 103 11.98 -31.78 -13.79
CA ASP A 103 12.34 -31.04 -12.57
C ASP A 103 13.62 -31.55 -11.90
N LYS A 104 14.11 -32.75 -12.24
CA LYS A 104 15.26 -33.40 -11.59
C LYS A 104 16.53 -32.53 -11.53
N LYS A 105 16.84 -31.78 -12.60
CA LYS A 105 18.04 -30.94 -12.64
C LYS A 105 17.89 -29.67 -11.79
N LEU A 106 16.71 -29.06 -11.82
CA LEU A 106 16.40 -27.91 -10.98
C LEU A 106 16.39 -28.33 -9.50
N ARG A 107 15.82 -29.50 -9.20
CA ARG A 107 15.85 -30.12 -7.86
C ARG A 107 17.28 -30.31 -7.38
N GLN A 108 18.14 -30.97 -8.16
CA GLN A 108 19.53 -31.20 -7.78
C GLN A 108 20.26 -29.89 -7.53
N TRP A 109 20.12 -28.91 -8.43
CA TRP A 109 20.76 -27.61 -8.29
C TRP A 109 20.31 -26.86 -7.01
N LEU A 110 19.01 -26.85 -6.72
CA LEU A 110 18.48 -26.25 -5.49
C LEU A 110 18.96 -27.02 -4.25
N SER A 111 18.94 -28.35 -4.28
CA SER A 111 19.45 -29.20 -3.20
C SER A 111 20.92 -28.90 -2.90
N ASP A 112 21.79 -28.89 -3.91
CA ASP A 112 23.21 -28.60 -3.74
C ASP A 112 23.46 -27.24 -3.06
N ILE A 113 22.64 -26.24 -3.41
CA ILE A 113 22.71 -24.90 -2.81
C ILE A 113 22.29 -24.92 -1.34
N PHE A 114 21.12 -25.48 -1.01
CA PHE A 114 20.58 -25.45 0.36
C PHE A 114 21.28 -26.44 1.31
N ASP A 115 21.74 -27.58 0.80
CA ASP A 115 22.50 -28.58 1.55
C ASP A 115 23.86 -28.01 2.00
N SER A 116 24.47 -27.14 1.18
CA SER A 116 25.70 -26.42 1.58
C SER A 116 25.52 -25.54 2.83
N LYS A 117 24.28 -25.13 3.12
CA LYS A 117 23.88 -24.37 4.31
C LYS A 117 23.19 -25.23 5.37
N LYS A 118 23.08 -26.55 5.17
CA LYS A 118 22.35 -27.50 6.03
C LYS A 118 20.86 -27.13 6.22
N ILE A 119 20.24 -26.55 5.20
CA ILE A 119 18.82 -26.16 5.22
C ILE A 119 18.04 -27.21 4.43
N THR A 120 17.11 -27.90 5.11
CA THR A 120 16.34 -29.00 4.49
C THR A 120 14.84 -28.75 4.50
N THR A 121 14.33 -28.04 5.50
CA THR A 121 12.91 -27.76 5.71
C THR A 121 12.62 -26.25 5.68
N ILE A 122 11.34 -25.87 5.55
CA ILE A 122 10.92 -24.47 5.58
C ILE A 122 11.27 -23.84 6.95
N GLY A 123 11.03 -24.57 8.04
CA GLY A 123 11.33 -24.11 9.40
C GLY A 123 12.82 -23.86 9.67
N ASP A 124 13.73 -24.47 8.89
CA ASP A 124 15.17 -24.22 9.01
C ASP A 124 15.56 -22.81 8.54
N LEU A 125 14.80 -22.21 7.63
CA LEU A 125 15.03 -20.82 7.16
C LEU A 125 14.82 -19.81 8.29
N LYS A 126 13.78 -20.00 9.10
CA LYS A 126 13.51 -19.16 10.27
C LYS A 126 14.66 -19.22 11.27
N LYS A 127 15.26 -20.40 11.47
CA LYS A 127 16.41 -20.57 12.36
C LYS A 127 17.68 -19.89 11.83
N ALA A 128 17.84 -19.76 10.52
CA ALA A 128 19.05 -19.21 9.91
C ALA A 128 19.19 -17.68 10.07
N LYS A 129 18.12 -16.92 9.81
CA LYS A 129 18.14 -15.44 9.84
C LYS A 129 16.99 -14.79 10.61
N ASN A 130 16.13 -15.57 11.25
CA ASN A 130 14.89 -15.08 11.85
C ASN A 130 13.98 -14.37 10.82
N ILE A 131 13.96 -14.90 9.59
CA ILE A 131 13.08 -14.47 8.51
C ILE A 131 12.00 -15.53 8.36
N ASN A 132 10.72 -15.15 8.48
CA ASN A 132 9.62 -16.04 8.14
C ASN A 132 9.54 -16.17 6.61
N PHE A 133 9.50 -17.40 6.09
CA PHE A 133 9.43 -17.64 4.65
C PHE A 133 8.21 -18.47 4.29
N THR A 134 7.44 -17.97 3.33
CA THR A 134 6.20 -18.63 2.87
C THR A 134 6.23 -18.77 1.34
N PRO A 135 6.38 -19.99 0.80
CA PRO A 135 6.18 -20.25 -0.62
C PRO A 135 4.69 -20.44 -0.92
N VAL A 136 4.20 -19.77 -1.97
CA VAL A 136 2.78 -19.84 -2.38
C VAL A 136 2.64 -20.76 -3.59
N SER A 137 1.69 -21.69 -3.52
CA SER A 137 1.30 -22.59 -4.62
C SER A 137 -0.22 -22.64 -4.74
N THR A 138 -0.75 -23.14 -5.86
CA THR A 138 -2.19 -23.30 -6.07
C THR A 138 -2.57 -24.77 -6.08
N ASP A 139 -3.60 -25.15 -5.32
CA ASP A 139 -4.15 -26.52 -5.32
C ASP A 139 -5.36 -26.62 -6.26
N LEU A 140 -5.19 -27.28 -7.41
CA LEU A 140 -6.25 -27.49 -8.38
C LEU A 140 -7.28 -28.54 -7.94
N SER A 141 -6.90 -29.49 -7.08
CA SER A 141 -7.82 -30.53 -6.60
C SER A 141 -8.88 -29.93 -5.68
N ASN A 142 -8.48 -29.03 -4.78
CA ASN A 142 -9.36 -28.39 -3.81
C ASN A 142 -9.83 -26.99 -4.24
N ARG A 143 -9.42 -26.52 -5.43
CA ARG A 143 -9.70 -25.16 -5.95
C ARG A 143 -9.25 -24.06 -4.98
N THR A 144 -8.15 -24.29 -4.26
CA THR A 144 -7.64 -23.35 -3.27
C THR A 144 -6.56 -22.48 -3.91
N PRO A 145 -6.74 -21.14 -3.94
CA PRO A 145 -5.84 -20.24 -4.66
C PRO A 145 -4.44 -20.17 -4.02
N HIS A 146 -4.35 -20.39 -2.71
CA HIS A 146 -3.11 -20.45 -1.93
C HIS A 146 -3.03 -21.74 -1.12
N PHE A 147 -1.94 -22.48 -1.27
CA PHE A 147 -1.57 -23.61 -0.43
C PHE A 147 -0.35 -23.22 0.39
N LEU A 148 -0.52 -23.20 1.72
CA LEU A 148 0.55 -22.91 2.67
C LEU A 148 1.12 -24.22 3.19
N TYR A 149 2.45 -24.30 3.20
CA TYR A 149 3.17 -25.49 3.65
C TYR A 149 3.48 -25.40 5.13
N ASP A 150 3.43 -26.54 5.82
CA ASP A 150 3.95 -26.70 7.18
C ASP A 150 5.48 -26.50 7.21
N ASP A 151 6.00 -25.96 8.31
CA ASP A 151 7.44 -25.79 8.57
C ASP A 151 8.26 -27.07 8.36
N ASN A 152 7.67 -28.25 8.59
CA ASN A 152 8.32 -29.55 8.42
C ASN A 152 8.45 -29.99 6.95
N LYS A 153 7.82 -29.28 6.00
CA LYS A 153 7.90 -29.61 4.59
C LYS A 153 9.33 -29.39 4.07
N ASN A 154 9.80 -30.32 3.25
CA ASN A 154 11.07 -30.17 2.53
C ASN A 154 11.04 -28.93 1.63
N LEU A 155 12.01 -28.04 1.81
CA LEU A 155 12.07 -26.73 1.16
C LEU A 155 12.13 -26.84 -0.37
N VAL A 156 13.06 -27.65 -0.89
CA VAL A 156 13.25 -27.82 -2.34
C VAL A 156 11.98 -28.35 -3.00
N SER A 157 11.27 -29.26 -2.33
CA SER A 157 10.00 -29.77 -2.83
C SER A 157 8.91 -28.70 -2.84
N ALA A 158 8.81 -27.86 -1.81
CA ALA A 158 7.85 -26.74 -1.78
C ALA A 158 8.15 -25.69 -2.87
N LEU A 159 9.42 -25.37 -3.12
CA LEU A 159 9.83 -24.45 -4.19
C LEU A 159 9.48 -24.99 -5.59
N LEU A 160 9.64 -26.29 -5.81
CA LEU A 160 9.29 -26.96 -7.08
C LEU A 160 7.78 -27.13 -7.24
N ASP A 161 7.02 -27.25 -6.16
CA ASP A 161 5.56 -27.19 -6.20
C ASP A 161 5.10 -25.77 -6.61
N SER A 162 5.68 -24.72 -5.99
CA SER A 162 5.39 -23.31 -6.28
C SER A 162 5.80 -22.87 -7.70
N SER A 163 6.81 -23.52 -8.30
CA SER A 163 7.27 -23.24 -9.68
C SER A 163 6.69 -24.20 -10.72
N GLY A 164 5.69 -25.01 -10.34
CA GLY A 164 5.15 -26.10 -11.14
C GLY A 164 4.22 -25.65 -12.27
N LEU A 165 4.74 -24.91 -13.25
CA LEU A 165 3.95 -24.37 -14.36
C LEU A 165 3.18 -25.48 -15.08
N PRO A 166 1.85 -25.35 -15.26
CA PRO A 166 1.05 -26.32 -15.99
C PRO A 166 1.58 -26.56 -17.40
N TYR A 167 1.49 -27.82 -17.85
CA TYR A 167 1.96 -28.32 -19.15
C TYR A 167 3.50 -28.32 -19.34
N LEU A 168 4.22 -27.42 -18.67
CA LEU A 168 5.67 -27.32 -18.71
C LEU A 168 6.34 -28.25 -17.70
N PHE A 169 6.07 -28.06 -16.41
CA PHE A 169 6.65 -28.87 -15.33
C PHE A 169 5.64 -29.86 -14.72
N ARG A 170 4.34 -29.61 -14.86
CA ARG A 170 3.29 -30.49 -14.32
C ARG A 170 2.17 -30.75 -15.31
N VAL A 171 1.73 -32.00 -15.36
CA VAL A 171 0.61 -32.51 -16.17
C VAL A 171 -0.23 -33.43 -15.28
N TRP A 172 -1.42 -33.81 -15.74
CA TRP A 172 -2.29 -34.71 -14.98
C TRP A 172 -1.56 -36.03 -14.65
N GLY A 173 -1.69 -36.50 -13.40
CA GLY A 173 -1.04 -37.74 -12.94
C GLY A 173 0.39 -37.62 -12.41
N HIS A 174 0.96 -36.41 -12.28
CA HIS A 174 2.35 -36.20 -11.84
C HIS A 174 2.58 -36.23 -10.31
N ASN A 175 1.59 -36.59 -9.47
CA ASN A 175 1.78 -36.71 -8.02
C ASN A 175 1.26 -38.05 -7.48
N ASN A 176 2.04 -38.71 -6.62
CA ASN A 176 1.64 -39.89 -5.82
C ASN A 176 0.67 -39.56 -4.67
N SER A 177 0.14 -38.34 -4.62
CA SER A 177 -0.75 -37.83 -3.58
C SER A 177 -1.98 -37.18 -4.20
N ASN A 178 -3.15 -37.33 -3.56
CA ASN A 178 -4.49 -36.91 -4.01
C ASN A 178 -4.69 -35.41 -4.40
N ALA A 179 -3.64 -34.59 -4.36
CA ALA A 179 -3.68 -33.16 -4.68
C ALA A 179 -2.78 -32.81 -5.88
N ILE A 180 -3.36 -32.14 -6.88
CA ILE A 180 -2.65 -31.58 -8.04
C ILE A 180 -2.27 -30.14 -7.69
N ILE A 181 -1.06 -29.98 -7.14
CA ILE A 181 -0.49 -28.67 -6.83
C ILE A 181 0.23 -28.14 -8.09
N VAL A 182 -0.05 -26.88 -8.45
CA VAL A 182 0.53 -26.18 -9.60
C VAL A 182 1.07 -24.81 -9.20
N ASP A 183 1.77 -24.16 -10.14
CA ASP A 183 2.34 -22.83 -9.97
C ASP A 183 1.30 -21.84 -9.40
N GLY A 184 1.66 -21.20 -8.28
CA GLY A 184 0.82 -20.20 -7.62
C GLY A 184 0.54 -18.98 -8.49
N GLY A 185 1.34 -18.77 -9.55
CA GLY A 185 1.21 -17.67 -10.50
C GLY A 185 -0.11 -17.64 -11.24
N LEU A 186 -0.83 -18.76 -11.32
CA LEU A 186 -2.15 -18.83 -11.95
C LEU A 186 -3.23 -18.07 -11.17
N CYS A 187 -3.19 -18.15 -9.85
CA CYS A 187 -4.22 -17.57 -8.98
C CYS A 187 -3.70 -16.40 -8.15
N GLU A 188 -2.47 -16.47 -7.67
CA GLU A 188 -1.86 -15.51 -6.72
C GLU A 188 -0.38 -15.25 -7.07
N ASN A 189 -0.14 -14.59 -8.21
CA ASN A 189 1.23 -14.35 -8.70
C ASN A 189 2.01 -13.32 -7.90
N LEU A 190 1.31 -12.39 -7.23
CA LEU A 190 1.89 -11.44 -6.30
C LEU A 190 1.21 -11.63 -4.93
N PRO A 191 1.81 -12.40 -4.01
CA PRO A 191 1.16 -12.79 -2.76
C PRO A 191 1.21 -11.70 -1.67
N ALA A 192 1.09 -10.43 -2.07
CA ALA A 192 1.09 -9.31 -1.14
C ALA A 192 -0.10 -9.27 -0.16
N PRO A 193 -1.33 -9.66 -0.55
CA PRO A 193 -2.48 -9.68 0.36
C PRO A 193 -2.35 -10.67 1.53
N LEU A 194 -1.38 -11.59 1.47
CA LEU A 194 -1.13 -12.61 2.49
C LEU A 194 -0.13 -12.12 3.57
N LEU A 195 0.41 -10.91 3.43
CA LEU A 195 1.25 -10.29 4.46
C LEU A 195 0.38 -9.55 5.47
N ASP A 196 0.59 -9.80 6.75
CA ASP A 196 -0.07 -9.06 7.82
C ASP A 196 0.39 -7.59 7.84
N GLU A 197 -0.57 -6.68 8.06
CA GLU A 197 -0.28 -5.26 8.24
C GLU A 197 0.18 -4.99 9.69
N ASP A 198 1.35 -4.36 9.85
CA ASP A 198 1.88 -3.93 11.16
C ASP A 198 2.44 -2.53 11.00
N GLU A 199 2.02 -1.59 11.86
CA GLU A 199 2.45 -0.20 11.81
C GLU A 199 3.98 -0.03 12.00
N ASN A 200 4.66 -1.05 12.55
CA ASN A 200 6.11 -1.02 12.79
C ASN A 200 6.97 -1.57 11.65
N CYS A 201 6.37 -2.12 10.59
CA CYS A 201 7.09 -2.76 9.49
C CYS A 201 6.52 -2.35 8.13
N SER A 202 7.38 -1.95 7.19
CA SER A 202 6.94 -1.59 5.84
C SER A 202 6.75 -2.83 4.97
N THR A 203 5.54 -3.02 4.46
CA THR A 203 5.27 -4.04 3.43
C THR A 203 5.75 -3.55 2.07
N VAL A 204 6.55 -4.36 1.38
CA VAL A 204 7.06 -4.07 0.03
C VAL A 204 6.74 -5.22 -0.91
N ALA A 205 5.96 -4.92 -1.95
CA ALA A 205 5.70 -5.82 -3.06
C ALA A 205 6.70 -5.58 -4.20
N ILE A 206 7.32 -6.64 -4.70
CA ILE A 206 8.24 -6.63 -5.83
C ILE A 206 7.51 -7.22 -7.03
N SER A 207 7.32 -6.40 -8.07
CA SER A 207 6.56 -6.73 -9.28
C SER A 207 7.30 -6.27 -10.53
N PHE A 208 6.74 -6.52 -11.72
CA PHE A 208 7.32 -6.09 -13.01
C PHE A 208 6.43 -5.09 -13.74
N LYS A 209 7.02 -4.09 -14.40
CA LYS A 209 6.24 -3.14 -15.22
C LYS A 209 5.49 -3.84 -16.35
N LYS A 210 4.25 -3.39 -16.59
CA LYS A 210 3.42 -3.86 -17.70
C LYS A 210 4.06 -3.45 -19.03
N ARG A 211 4.20 -4.40 -19.96
CA ARG A 211 4.65 -4.13 -21.32
C ARG A 211 3.69 -4.75 -22.33
N PRO A 212 3.50 -4.11 -23.51
CA PRO A 212 2.73 -4.71 -24.60
C PRO A 212 3.43 -6.01 -25.05
N THR A 213 2.66 -7.08 -25.21
CA THR A 213 3.14 -8.32 -25.84
C THR A 213 2.91 -8.27 -27.35
N ASP A 214 3.80 -8.88 -28.11
CA ASP A 214 3.63 -9.04 -29.56
C ASP A 214 2.42 -9.93 -29.89
N ASN A 215 1.86 -9.75 -31.08
CA ASN A 215 0.72 -10.55 -31.53
C ASN A 215 1.12 -12.04 -31.67
N PRO A 216 0.34 -12.99 -31.13
CA PRO A 216 0.66 -14.40 -31.21
C PRO A 216 0.56 -14.90 -32.65
N THR A 217 1.60 -15.59 -33.13
CA THR A 217 1.72 -16.10 -34.51
C THR A 217 1.54 -17.62 -34.63
N SER A 218 1.39 -18.31 -33.50
CA SER A 218 1.23 -19.77 -33.39
C SER A 218 0.25 -20.16 -32.28
N LEU A 219 -0.29 -21.39 -32.34
CA LEU A 219 -1.12 -21.97 -31.28
C LEU A 219 -0.43 -21.93 -29.90
N PHE A 220 0.87 -22.23 -29.84
CA PHE A 220 1.62 -22.17 -28.59
C PHE A 220 1.74 -20.74 -28.05
N SER A 221 2.12 -19.77 -28.89
CA SER A 221 2.21 -18.37 -28.49
C SER A 221 0.84 -17.79 -28.11
N PHE A 222 -0.24 -18.29 -28.71
CA PHE A 222 -1.61 -17.89 -28.38
C PHE A 222 -2.02 -18.42 -27.00
N SER A 223 -1.79 -19.70 -26.72
CA SER A 223 -2.07 -20.28 -25.39
C SER A 223 -1.20 -19.67 -24.28
N ALA A 224 0.08 -19.40 -24.56
CA ALA A 224 0.96 -18.69 -23.64
C ALA A 224 0.45 -17.27 -23.36
N ALA A 225 0.02 -16.53 -24.40
CA ALA A 225 -0.56 -15.20 -24.24
C ALA A 225 -1.85 -15.21 -23.41
N LEU A 226 -2.74 -16.19 -23.59
CA LEU A 226 -3.95 -16.33 -22.76
C LEU A 226 -3.60 -16.58 -21.29
N LEU A 227 -2.60 -17.43 -21.03
CA LEU A 227 -2.13 -17.70 -19.67
C LEU A 227 -1.51 -16.45 -19.05
N ASP A 228 -0.66 -15.75 -19.79
CA ASP A 228 -0.05 -14.49 -19.35
C ASP A 228 -1.11 -13.43 -19.02
N VAL A 229 -2.19 -13.32 -19.80
CA VAL A 229 -3.32 -12.40 -19.51
C VAL A 229 -4.05 -12.79 -18.22
N ALA A 230 -4.28 -14.09 -17.97
CA ALA A 230 -4.91 -14.54 -16.74
C ALA A 230 -4.04 -14.23 -15.50
N ILE A 231 -2.73 -14.48 -15.61
CA ILE A 231 -1.74 -14.14 -14.59
C ILE A 231 -1.73 -12.63 -14.34
N GLU A 232 -1.72 -11.80 -15.38
CA GLU A 232 -1.71 -10.33 -15.24
C GLU A 232 -3.02 -9.80 -14.62
N SER A 233 -4.17 -10.42 -14.93
CA SER A 233 -5.44 -10.03 -14.31
C SER A 233 -5.48 -10.31 -12.80
N SER A 234 -4.91 -11.44 -12.36
CA SER A 234 -4.71 -11.73 -10.93
C SER A 234 -3.76 -10.69 -10.31
N MET A 235 -2.67 -10.36 -10.98
CA MET A 235 -1.70 -9.36 -10.51
C MET A 235 -2.31 -7.96 -10.36
N GLU A 236 -3.12 -7.49 -11.31
CA GLU A 236 -3.77 -6.18 -11.21
C GLU A 236 -4.67 -6.09 -9.97
N LYS A 237 -5.34 -7.18 -9.58
CA LYS A 237 -6.14 -7.23 -8.35
C LYS A 237 -5.25 -7.16 -7.11
N ALA A 238 -4.16 -7.93 -7.07
CA ALA A 238 -3.21 -7.91 -5.95
C ALA A 238 -2.52 -6.53 -5.79
N ARG A 239 -2.18 -5.85 -6.90
CA ARG A 239 -1.63 -4.49 -6.88
C ARG A 239 -2.62 -3.46 -6.32
N LYS A 240 -3.91 -3.55 -6.69
CA LYS A 240 -4.95 -2.65 -6.20
C LYS A 240 -5.23 -2.83 -4.70
N GLY A 241 -5.08 -4.04 -4.19
CA GLY A 241 -5.25 -4.35 -2.77
C GLY A 241 -4.01 -4.10 -1.89
N LEU A 242 -2.89 -3.63 -2.47
CA LEU A 242 -1.66 -3.40 -1.73
C LEU A 242 -1.71 -2.08 -0.94
N SER A 243 -1.66 -2.19 0.39
CA SER A 243 -1.52 -1.06 1.32
C SER A 243 -0.06 -0.62 1.54
N GLY A 244 0.91 -1.40 1.05
CA GLY A 244 2.36 -1.16 1.17
C GLY A 244 3.02 -0.53 -0.07
N HIS A 245 4.35 -0.57 -0.12
CA HIS A 245 5.13 -0.02 -1.22
C HIS A 245 5.22 -1.00 -2.39
N LEU A 246 5.13 -0.50 -3.62
CA LEU A 246 5.34 -1.28 -4.83
C LEU A 246 6.68 -0.92 -5.48
N TYR A 247 7.58 -1.89 -5.60
CA TYR A 247 8.80 -1.78 -6.40
C TYR A 247 8.59 -2.52 -7.73
N GLU A 248 8.52 -1.76 -8.83
CA GLU A 248 8.33 -2.33 -10.16
C GLU A 248 9.64 -2.39 -10.95
N ILE A 249 10.08 -3.61 -11.23
CA ILE A 249 11.26 -3.88 -12.02
C ILE A 249 10.91 -3.72 -13.50
N ASP A 250 11.64 -2.83 -14.18
CA ASP A 250 11.53 -2.66 -15.62
C ASP A 250 12.50 -3.59 -16.36
N THR A 251 11.98 -4.64 -16.99
CA THR A 251 12.78 -5.63 -17.73
C THR A 251 12.13 -5.99 -19.07
N HIS A 252 12.97 -6.25 -20.07
CA HIS A 252 12.56 -6.72 -21.40
C HIS A 252 12.40 -8.24 -21.47
N LEU A 253 12.74 -8.95 -20.39
CA LEU A 253 12.62 -10.39 -20.32
C LEU A 253 11.14 -10.80 -20.18
N THR A 254 10.71 -11.72 -21.03
CA THR A 254 9.40 -12.39 -20.90
C THR A 254 9.47 -13.54 -19.91
N THR A 255 8.33 -14.02 -19.40
CA THR A 255 8.26 -15.13 -18.43
C THR A 255 8.95 -16.41 -18.94
N PHE A 256 8.96 -16.62 -20.25
CA PHE A 256 9.52 -17.80 -20.92
C PHE A 256 10.86 -17.53 -21.64
N GLY A 257 11.41 -16.32 -21.57
CA GLY A 257 12.62 -15.88 -22.27
C GLY A 257 13.94 -16.28 -21.60
N PHE A 258 14.12 -17.56 -21.22
CA PHE A 258 15.28 -18.01 -20.42
C PHE A 258 16.63 -17.85 -21.14
N GLU A 259 16.65 -17.92 -22.47
CA GLU A 259 17.89 -17.76 -23.24
C GLU A 259 18.42 -16.32 -23.18
N ASP A 260 17.53 -15.34 -23.28
CA ASP A 260 17.86 -13.92 -23.12
C ASP A 260 18.21 -13.60 -21.67
N ALA A 261 17.50 -14.18 -20.71
CA ALA A 261 17.78 -13.99 -19.28
C ALA A 261 19.22 -14.41 -18.91
N LEU A 262 19.73 -15.50 -19.47
CA LEU A 262 21.11 -15.96 -19.21
C LEU A 262 22.17 -15.22 -20.02
N LYS A 263 21.86 -14.74 -21.23
CA LYS A 263 22.82 -14.04 -22.10
C LYS A 263 22.97 -12.57 -21.77
N THR A 264 21.85 -11.85 -21.66
CA THR A 264 21.83 -10.39 -21.47
C THR A 264 21.38 -10.00 -20.07
N GLY A 265 20.52 -10.82 -19.44
CA GLY A 265 19.94 -10.53 -18.13
C GLY A 265 20.91 -10.59 -16.94
N LEU A 266 22.00 -11.36 -17.02
CA LEU A 266 23.02 -11.52 -15.97
C LEU A 266 24.26 -10.61 -16.13
N GLY A 267 24.32 -9.81 -17.21
CA GLY A 267 25.41 -8.88 -17.53
C GLY A 267 25.12 -7.45 -17.09
N ASP A 268 25.30 -6.46 -17.96
CA ASP A 268 25.08 -5.04 -17.65
C ASP A 268 23.65 -4.73 -17.18
N HIS A 269 22.66 -5.45 -17.71
CA HIS A 269 21.28 -5.32 -17.27
C HIS A 269 21.12 -5.67 -15.78
N TYR A 270 21.83 -6.69 -15.31
CA TYR A 270 21.85 -7.09 -13.90
C TYR A 270 22.36 -5.95 -13.00
N LEU A 271 23.51 -5.37 -13.37
CA LEU A 271 24.12 -4.28 -12.61
C LEU A 271 23.23 -3.04 -12.57
N LEU A 272 22.58 -2.72 -13.69
CA LEU A 272 21.62 -1.62 -13.76
C LEU A 272 20.43 -1.88 -12.83
N LYS A 273 19.79 -3.06 -12.90
CA LYS A 273 18.66 -3.41 -12.03
C LYS A 273 19.06 -3.44 -10.55
N LYS A 274 20.27 -3.92 -10.23
CA LYS A 274 20.81 -3.89 -8.86
C LYS A 274 20.95 -2.46 -8.36
N LYS A 275 21.49 -1.55 -9.19
CA LYS A 275 21.62 -0.14 -8.85
C LYS A 275 20.26 0.54 -8.65
N GLU A 276 19.32 0.34 -9.57
CA GLU A 276 17.95 0.87 -9.44
C GLU A 276 17.28 0.39 -8.14
N ALA A 277 17.45 -0.89 -7.79
CA ALA A 277 16.94 -1.43 -6.54
C ALA A 277 17.63 -0.79 -5.33
N LEU A 278 18.95 -0.67 -5.33
CA LEU A 278 19.70 0.01 -4.26
C LEU A 278 19.20 1.44 -4.05
N ASP A 279 19.04 2.21 -5.13
CA ASP A 279 18.60 3.60 -5.07
C ASP A 279 17.16 3.69 -4.51
N TRP A 280 16.25 2.82 -4.97
CA TRP A 280 14.87 2.79 -4.51
C TRP A 280 14.74 2.40 -3.03
N PHE A 281 15.41 1.33 -2.61
CA PHE A 281 15.36 0.86 -1.23
C PHE A 281 16.12 1.78 -0.26
N ASN A 282 17.18 2.44 -0.69
CA ASN A 282 17.82 3.51 0.08
C ASN A 282 16.90 4.72 0.24
N ALA A 283 16.16 5.11 -0.81
CA ALA A 283 15.17 6.17 -0.71
C ALA A 283 14.07 5.80 0.29
N LEU A 284 13.57 4.55 0.24
CA LEU A 284 12.59 4.02 1.18
C LEU A 284 13.10 4.04 2.64
N ALA A 285 14.36 3.64 2.87
CA ALA A 285 14.96 3.63 4.21
C ALA A 285 15.30 5.04 4.73
N SER A 286 15.64 5.97 3.84
CA SER A 286 15.96 7.37 4.18
C SER A 286 14.71 8.20 4.40
N SER A 287 13.59 7.85 3.78
CA SER A 287 12.27 8.35 4.15
C SER A 287 11.84 7.68 5.45
N LYS A 288 12.22 8.25 6.61
CA LYS A 288 11.60 7.89 7.90
C LYS A 288 10.08 7.91 7.70
N SER A 289 9.45 6.72 7.76
CA SER A 289 8.00 6.54 7.77
C SER A 289 7.26 7.50 6.84
N ARG A 290 7.33 7.26 5.53
CA ARG A 290 6.39 7.89 4.60
C ARG A 290 5.80 6.83 3.71
N SER A 291 4.58 6.47 4.08
CA SER A 291 3.66 5.59 3.36
C SER A 291 3.58 5.97 1.86
N LEU A 292 3.19 5.03 0.98
CA LEU A 292 2.57 5.17 -0.36
C LEU A 292 2.81 6.43 -1.26
N PRO A 293 2.84 6.26 -2.60
CA PRO A 293 3.56 7.13 -3.55
C PRO A 293 3.25 8.62 -3.40
N VAL A 294 4.30 9.43 -3.49
CA VAL A 294 4.24 10.89 -3.62
C VAL A 294 3.28 11.26 -4.75
N MET A 295 2.09 11.76 -4.43
CA MET A 295 1.31 12.53 -5.40
C MET A 295 2.08 13.84 -5.60
N ARG A 296 2.54 14.11 -6.83
CA ARG A 296 2.79 15.50 -7.22
C ARG A 296 1.50 16.28 -6.93
N ASN A 297 1.60 17.47 -6.33
CA ASN A 297 0.45 18.30 -5.98
C ASN A 297 -0.46 18.47 -7.22
N PRO A 298 -1.64 17.81 -7.29
CA PRO A 298 -2.39 17.71 -8.54
C PRO A 298 -3.01 19.05 -8.95
N TRP A 299 -3.11 20.01 -8.03
CA TRP A 299 -3.56 21.37 -8.35
C TRP A 299 -2.48 22.25 -9.00
N LEU A 300 -1.22 21.79 -9.01
CA LEU A 300 -0.13 22.40 -9.79
C LEU A 300 -0.07 21.85 -11.22
N GLU A 301 -1.01 20.99 -11.63
CA GLU A 301 -1.05 20.42 -12.97
C GLU A 301 -1.16 21.52 -14.03
N THR A 302 -0.24 21.47 -15.01
CA THR A 302 -0.14 22.44 -16.11
C THR A 302 -0.77 21.93 -17.39
N ASN A 303 -1.09 20.64 -17.50
CA ASN A 303 -1.75 20.06 -18.67
C ASN A 303 -3.22 20.54 -18.77
N ASP A 304 -3.56 21.19 -19.89
CA ASP A 304 -4.89 21.76 -20.10
C ASP A 304 -6.01 20.72 -20.13
N THR A 305 -5.76 19.52 -20.67
CA THR A 305 -6.75 18.43 -20.70
C THR A 305 -7.05 17.93 -19.29
N ALA A 306 -6.02 17.71 -18.47
CA ALA A 306 -6.19 17.30 -17.08
C ALA A 306 -6.94 18.37 -16.28
N ARG A 307 -6.60 19.65 -16.45
CA ARG A 307 -7.32 20.78 -15.81
C ARG A 307 -8.78 20.86 -16.25
N PHE A 308 -9.06 20.63 -17.53
CA PHE A 308 -10.43 20.59 -18.04
C PHE A 308 -11.24 19.45 -17.41
N LEU A 309 -10.65 18.25 -17.27
CA LEU A 309 -11.30 17.11 -16.62
C LEU A 309 -11.58 17.38 -15.14
N MET A 310 -10.61 17.94 -14.40
CA MET A 310 -10.78 18.30 -12.98
C MET A 310 -11.92 19.32 -12.79
N ASN A 311 -12.02 20.32 -13.66
CA ASN A 311 -13.11 21.29 -13.67
C ASN A 311 -14.47 20.66 -14.04
N SER A 312 -14.47 19.74 -15.01
CA SER A 312 -15.69 19.05 -15.43
C SER A 312 -16.24 18.17 -14.29
N LEU A 313 -15.37 17.47 -13.57
CA LEU A 313 -15.75 16.66 -12.41
C LEU A 313 -16.34 17.51 -11.28
N SER A 314 -15.73 18.67 -10.99
CA SER A 314 -16.30 19.63 -10.02
C SER A 314 -17.72 20.05 -10.40
N LYS A 315 -17.96 20.37 -11.67
CA LYS A 315 -19.29 20.75 -12.17
C LYS A 315 -20.30 19.62 -12.05
N ILE A 316 -19.91 18.39 -12.40
CA ILE A 316 -20.77 17.19 -12.25
C ILE A 316 -21.14 16.98 -10.78
N TYR A 317 -20.16 17.10 -9.87
CA TYR A 317 -20.43 17.00 -8.45
C TYR A 317 -21.43 18.05 -7.97
N GLN A 318 -21.23 19.31 -8.34
CA GLN A 318 -22.13 20.41 -7.95
C GLN A 318 -23.55 20.25 -8.52
N SER A 319 -23.69 19.78 -9.76
CA SER A 319 -25.00 19.68 -10.42
C SER A 319 -25.81 18.44 -9.97
N HIS A 320 -25.13 17.32 -9.70
CA HIS A 320 -25.78 16.05 -9.38
C HIS A 320 -25.63 15.64 -7.91
N HIS A 321 -24.39 15.54 -7.41
CA HIS A 321 -24.13 14.92 -6.11
C HIS A 321 -24.34 15.86 -4.93
N LEU A 322 -24.15 17.17 -5.10
CA LEU A 322 -24.40 18.16 -4.05
C LEU A 322 -25.89 18.21 -3.65
N LYS A 323 -26.79 17.91 -4.58
CA LYS A 323 -28.24 17.81 -4.32
C LYS A 323 -28.64 16.52 -3.59
N SER A 324 -27.83 15.47 -3.70
CA SER A 324 -28.05 14.20 -2.99
C SER A 324 -27.68 14.38 -1.52
N LYS A 325 -28.72 14.51 -0.68
CA LYS A 325 -28.60 14.64 0.77
C LYS A 325 -28.39 13.26 1.42
N TYR A 326 -27.87 13.26 2.64
CA TYR A 326 -27.69 12.07 3.48
C TYR A 326 -27.95 12.41 4.95
N ILE A 327 -28.24 11.40 5.77
CA ILE A 327 -28.39 11.60 7.20
C ILE A 327 -26.98 11.72 7.80
N LEU A 328 -26.70 12.82 8.50
CA LEU A 328 -25.45 13.03 9.22
C LEU A 328 -25.72 12.95 10.73
N TYR A 329 -25.31 11.85 11.35
CA TYR A 329 -25.52 11.62 12.78
C TYR A 329 -24.50 12.40 13.59
N GLN A 330 -23.23 12.26 13.23
CA GLN A 330 -22.15 12.86 13.98
C GLN A 330 -21.09 13.43 13.03
N MET A 331 -20.57 14.61 13.37
CA MET A 331 -19.33 15.11 12.81
C MET A 331 -18.34 15.42 13.93
N LYS A 332 -17.05 15.19 13.68
CA LYS A 332 -15.96 15.65 14.54
C LYS A 332 -14.94 16.43 13.72
N CYS A 333 -14.54 17.60 14.23
CA CYS A 333 -13.45 18.40 13.72
C CYS A 333 -12.50 18.65 14.90
N VAL A 334 -11.40 17.89 14.92
CA VAL A 334 -10.42 17.89 16.00
C VAL A 334 -9.10 18.41 15.45
N VAL A 335 -8.61 19.53 15.98
CA VAL A 335 -7.35 20.15 15.59
C VAL A 335 -6.31 19.90 16.68
N GLU A 336 -5.23 19.21 16.34
CA GLU A 336 -4.04 19.11 17.18
C GLU A 336 -3.03 20.18 16.76
N ALA A 337 -2.95 21.23 17.58
CA ALA A 337 -2.27 22.48 17.27
C ALA A 337 -0.76 22.43 17.59
N ASN A 338 -0.03 21.54 16.88
CA ASN A 338 1.43 21.42 17.03
C ASN A 338 2.18 22.73 16.73
N CYS A 339 1.60 23.61 15.90
CA CYS A 339 2.13 24.95 15.63
C CYS A 339 2.16 25.88 16.86
N LEU A 340 1.47 25.52 17.95
CA LEU A 340 1.46 26.26 19.21
C LEU A 340 2.50 25.73 20.20
N ILE A 341 3.32 24.75 19.84
CA ILE A 341 4.48 24.32 20.64
C ILE A 341 5.49 25.48 20.69
N ASP A 342 6.15 25.67 21.84
CA ASP A 342 7.13 26.75 22.01
C ASP A 342 8.48 26.42 21.38
N GLU A 343 9.20 27.47 21.00
CA GLU A 343 10.53 27.37 20.43
C GLU A 343 11.49 26.69 21.43
N GLY A 344 12.28 25.74 20.94
CA GLY A 344 13.18 24.92 21.76
C GLY A 344 12.56 23.66 22.37
N MET A 345 11.24 23.46 22.26
CA MET A 345 10.60 22.20 22.67
C MET A 345 10.60 21.16 21.54
N PRO A 346 10.61 19.85 21.86
CA PRO A 346 10.47 18.80 20.85
C PRO A 346 9.22 19.03 19.99
N PHE A 347 9.33 18.77 18.69
CA PHE A 347 8.26 18.95 17.70
C PHE A 347 7.84 20.40 17.43
N PHE A 348 8.57 21.40 17.92
CA PHE A 348 8.41 22.79 17.46
C PHE A 348 8.47 22.89 15.93
N GLY A 349 7.57 23.70 15.35
CA GLY A 349 7.46 23.86 13.90
C GLY A 349 6.79 22.69 13.15
N SER A 350 6.33 21.66 13.86
CA SER A 350 5.60 20.55 13.22
C SER A 350 4.23 21.01 12.71
N PRO A 351 3.73 20.44 11.59
CA PRO A 351 2.39 20.71 11.10
C PRO A 351 1.32 20.39 12.14
N ALA A 352 0.24 21.16 12.15
CA ALA A 352 -0.93 20.81 12.94
C ALA A 352 -1.63 19.61 12.28
N ARG A 353 -2.23 18.75 13.08
CA ARG A 353 -3.02 17.62 12.58
C ARG A 353 -4.50 17.94 12.69
N LEU A 354 -5.19 18.03 11.56
CA LEU A 354 -6.65 18.13 11.48
C LEU A 354 -7.23 16.73 11.30
N MET A 355 -8.12 16.34 12.20
CA MET A 355 -8.92 15.12 12.07
C MET A 355 -10.38 15.50 11.88
N TYR A 356 -10.94 15.04 10.77
CA TYR A 356 -12.31 15.28 10.35
C TYR A 356 -13.03 13.95 10.18
N GLU A 357 -14.09 13.73 10.94
CA GLU A 357 -14.85 12.47 10.94
C GLU A 357 -16.33 12.73 10.70
N LEU A 358 -16.96 11.89 9.89
CA LEU A 358 -18.38 11.91 9.59
C LEU A 358 -18.99 10.53 9.82
N GLU A 359 -20.10 10.48 10.55
CA GLU A 359 -20.95 9.31 10.67
C GLU A 359 -22.27 9.55 9.94
N ILE A 360 -22.44 8.87 8.81
CA ILE A 360 -23.55 9.11 7.88
C ILE A 360 -24.31 7.83 7.53
N SER A 361 -25.52 7.99 7.03
CA SER A 361 -26.23 6.94 6.30
C SER A 361 -26.93 7.51 5.07
N ALA A 362 -27.12 6.67 4.05
CA ALA A 362 -27.92 7.06 2.89
C ALA A 362 -29.41 7.19 3.25
N LEU A 363 -30.09 8.09 2.53
CA LEU A 363 -31.55 8.17 2.53
C LEU A 363 -32.15 7.08 1.62
N PRO A 364 -33.44 6.72 1.82
CA PRO A 364 -34.15 5.82 0.91
C PRO A 364 -34.07 6.32 -0.53
N ASN A 365 -33.71 5.42 -1.47
CA ASN A 365 -33.56 5.73 -2.89
C ASN A 365 -32.58 6.88 -3.22
N SER A 366 -31.68 7.23 -2.31
CA SER A 366 -30.65 8.26 -2.52
C SER A 366 -29.26 7.73 -2.18
N PRO A 367 -28.67 6.91 -3.06
CA PRO A 367 -27.34 6.36 -2.82
C PRO A 367 -26.25 7.43 -2.84
N ILE A 368 -25.24 7.26 -1.99
CA ILE A 368 -24.09 8.17 -1.88
C ILE A 368 -22.93 7.59 -2.67
N TYR A 369 -22.66 8.17 -3.84
CA TYR A 369 -21.55 7.77 -4.71
C TYR A 369 -20.21 8.36 -4.29
N CYS A 370 -20.24 9.60 -3.78
CA CYS A 370 -19.05 10.29 -3.34
C CYS A 370 -19.35 11.35 -2.28
N ILE A 371 -18.29 11.75 -1.58
CA ILE A 371 -18.27 12.82 -0.59
C ILE A 371 -17.20 13.82 -0.97
N TYR A 372 -17.47 15.08 -0.65
CA TYR A 372 -16.57 16.19 -0.88
C TYR A 372 -15.77 16.50 0.38
N TYR A 373 -14.47 16.75 0.20
CA TYR A 373 -13.59 17.27 1.23
C TYR A 373 -12.78 18.44 0.66
N ALA A 374 -12.81 19.59 1.34
CA ALA A 374 -11.96 20.73 1.02
C ALA A 374 -10.71 20.70 1.89
N LEU A 375 -9.54 20.74 1.26
CA LEU A 375 -8.25 20.84 1.93
C LEU A 375 -8.05 22.25 2.51
N LEU A 376 -7.49 22.34 3.71
CA LEU A 376 -7.14 23.62 4.32
C LEU A 376 -5.79 24.09 3.79
N ASN A 377 -5.73 25.35 3.37
CA ASN A 377 -4.59 25.97 2.66
C ASN A 377 -3.20 25.53 3.15
N GLU A 378 -2.48 24.86 2.26
CA GLU A 378 -1.04 24.68 2.37
C GLU A 378 -0.30 25.81 1.63
N PRO A 379 0.88 26.26 2.11
CA PRO A 379 1.74 27.19 1.37
C PRO A 379 1.98 26.71 -0.08
N GLU A 380 2.08 27.64 -1.03
CA GLU A 380 2.41 27.32 -2.42
C GLU A 380 3.64 26.41 -2.51
N GLY A 381 3.52 25.28 -3.20
CA GLY A 381 4.63 24.34 -3.42
C GLY A 381 4.71 23.14 -2.47
N SER A 382 3.79 22.99 -1.51
CA SER A 382 3.76 21.81 -0.64
C SER A 382 3.38 20.52 -1.40
N LEU A 383 3.99 19.41 -1.00
CA LEU A 383 3.74 18.07 -1.55
C LEU A 383 2.59 17.42 -0.76
N LEU A 384 1.53 17.02 -1.47
CA LEU A 384 0.51 16.15 -0.90
C LEU A 384 1.01 14.72 -0.98
N THR A 385 1.36 14.21 0.19
CA THR A 385 1.77 12.82 0.38
C THR A 385 0.67 12.08 1.14
N SER A 386 0.67 10.77 1.02
CA SER A 386 -0.03 9.86 1.92
C SER A 386 0.07 10.27 3.40
N ASP A 387 1.22 10.77 3.87
CA ASP A 387 1.40 11.23 5.26
C ASP A 387 0.72 12.56 5.59
N THR A 388 0.40 13.38 4.57
CA THR A 388 -0.27 14.67 4.77
C THR A 388 -1.78 14.56 4.65
N LEU A 389 -2.30 13.48 4.04
CA LEU A 389 -3.74 13.25 3.91
C LEU A 389 -4.07 11.74 3.94
N HIS A 390 -4.76 11.31 4.99
CA HIS A 390 -5.27 9.94 5.12
C HIS A 390 -6.80 9.96 5.10
N ILE A 391 -7.40 9.14 4.24
CA ILE A 391 -8.85 8.99 4.14
C ILE A 391 -9.20 7.52 4.36
N ARG A 392 -10.14 7.26 5.26
CA ARG A 392 -10.65 5.91 5.54
C ARG A 392 -12.17 5.94 5.62
N ALA A 393 -12.81 4.88 5.13
CA ALA A 393 -14.24 4.68 5.29
C ALA A 393 -14.48 3.27 5.84
N HIS A 394 -15.37 3.14 6.84
CA HIS A 394 -15.66 1.86 7.48
C HIS A 394 -17.16 1.68 7.73
N LYS A 395 -17.59 0.42 7.64
CA LYS A 395 -18.93 -0.07 8.01
C LYS A 395 -18.76 -1.27 8.93
N ASN A 396 -19.27 -1.20 10.16
CA ASN A 396 -19.25 -2.31 11.14
C ASN A 396 -17.89 -3.04 11.20
N HIS A 397 -16.79 -2.28 11.31
CA HIS A 397 -15.38 -2.74 11.32
C HIS A 397 -14.80 -3.24 9.99
N THR A 398 -15.56 -3.26 8.91
CA THR A 398 -15.06 -3.57 7.56
C THR A 398 -14.69 -2.27 6.84
N THR A 399 -13.51 -2.23 6.23
CA THR A 399 -13.08 -1.10 5.40
C THR A 399 -13.88 -1.06 4.09
N ILE A 400 -14.36 0.13 3.73
CA ILE A 400 -14.99 0.40 2.44
C ILE A 400 -13.91 0.98 1.51
N ASN A 401 -13.75 0.37 0.35
CA ASN A 401 -12.82 0.87 -0.65
C ASN A 401 -13.30 2.21 -1.19
N THR A 402 -12.39 3.18 -1.23
CA THR A 402 -12.63 4.50 -1.79
C THR A 402 -11.53 4.88 -2.76
N PHE A 403 -11.88 5.71 -3.75
CA PHE A 403 -10.92 6.33 -4.66
C PHE A 403 -11.02 7.85 -4.55
N GLN A 404 -9.87 8.50 -4.38
CA GLN A 404 -9.78 9.95 -4.21
C GLN A 404 -9.45 10.60 -5.55
N VAL A 405 -10.28 11.56 -5.97
CA VAL A 405 -10.09 12.29 -7.22
C VAL A 405 -9.98 13.78 -6.92
N PRO A 406 -8.83 14.42 -7.21
CA PRO A 406 -8.69 15.86 -7.02
C PRO A 406 -9.54 16.58 -8.08
N THR A 407 -10.29 17.57 -7.64
CA THR A 407 -11.09 18.44 -8.48
C THR A 407 -10.65 19.88 -8.34
N ARG A 408 -10.93 20.67 -9.37
CA ARG A 408 -10.67 22.10 -9.37
C ARG A 408 -11.99 22.80 -9.61
N ASN A 409 -12.34 23.73 -8.74
CA ASN A 409 -13.43 24.64 -8.97
C ASN A 409 -12.82 26.02 -9.27
N ASN A 410 -13.04 26.55 -10.47
CA ASN A 410 -12.48 27.86 -10.83
C ASN A 410 -13.10 29.02 -10.01
N ASP A 411 -14.25 28.79 -9.38
CA ASP A 411 -14.96 29.80 -8.56
C ASP A 411 -14.55 29.75 -7.08
N SER A 412 -13.71 28.79 -6.68
CA SER A 412 -13.25 28.60 -5.30
C SER A 412 -11.73 28.53 -5.25
N ALA A 413 -11.12 29.20 -4.27
CA ALA A 413 -9.70 29.07 -4.00
C ALA A 413 -9.35 27.76 -3.27
N LEU A 414 -10.34 27.03 -2.77
CA LEU A 414 -10.14 25.78 -2.04
C LEU A 414 -9.71 24.66 -2.99
N LYS A 415 -8.78 23.84 -2.53
CA LYS A 415 -8.39 22.59 -3.19
C LYS A 415 -9.33 21.49 -2.71
N GLU A 416 -9.91 20.75 -3.64
CA GLU A 416 -11.08 19.91 -3.36
C GLU A 416 -10.86 18.47 -3.79
N ILE A 417 -11.15 17.52 -2.92
CA ILE A 417 -11.08 16.09 -3.21
C ILE A 417 -12.47 15.51 -3.17
N LEU A 418 -12.81 14.77 -4.23
CA LEU A 418 -13.96 13.88 -4.24
C LEU A 418 -13.51 12.50 -3.80
N ILE A 419 -14.13 12.00 -2.73
CA ILE A 419 -13.93 10.67 -2.18
C ILE A 419 -15.07 9.81 -2.71
N PHE A 420 -14.81 9.03 -3.75
CA PHE A 420 -15.80 8.12 -4.29
C PHE A 420 -15.73 6.76 -3.60
N PHE A 421 -16.89 6.14 -3.44
CA PHE A 421 -16.99 4.76 -2.98
C PHE A 421 -16.94 3.81 -4.18
N GLU A 422 -16.20 2.70 -4.05
CA GLU A 422 -16.16 1.67 -5.11
C GLU A 422 -17.55 1.11 -5.44
N GLN A 423 -18.36 0.91 -4.40
CA GLN A 423 -19.78 0.65 -4.49
C GLN A 423 -20.54 1.80 -3.83
N PRO A 424 -21.62 2.32 -4.43
CA PRO A 424 -22.39 3.40 -3.82
C PRO A 424 -22.93 2.97 -2.47
N VAL A 425 -22.88 3.87 -1.49
CA VAL A 425 -23.49 3.64 -0.18
C VAL A 425 -25.00 3.72 -0.32
N THR A 426 -25.69 2.68 0.13
CA THR A 426 -27.15 2.56 0.08
C THR A 426 -27.75 2.57 1.48
N GLN A 427 -29.08 2.65 1.57
CA GLN A 427 -29.77 2.63 2.87
C GLN A 427 -29.49 1.33 3.64
N ASP A 428 -29.36 0.22 2.92
CA ASP A 428 -29.08 -1.11 3.48
C ASP A 428 -27.67 -1.20 4.11
N ASP A 429 -26.79 -0.24 3.79
CA ASP A 429 -25.48 -0.17 4.40
C ASP A 429 -25.49 0.38 5.82
N GLY A 430 -26.58 1.00 6.24
CA GLY A 430 -26.70 1.56 7.58
C GLY A 430 -25.69 2.70 7.82
N LEU A 431 -25.10 2.70 9.01
CA LEU A 431 -24.15 3.74 9.44
C LEU A 431 -22.75 3.49 8.87
N ILE A 432 -22.17 4.52 8.27
CA ILE A 432 -20.81 4.52 7.74
C ILE A 432 -20.03 5.66 8.38
N ARG A 433 -18.80 5.36 8.76
CA ARG A 433 -17.85 6.32 9.27
C ARG A 433 -16.81 6.66 8.20
N ILE A 434 -16.64 7.93 7.88
CA ILE A 434 -15.55 8.45 7.05
C ILE A 434 -14.64 9.31 7.91
N SER A 435 -13.36 8.99 7.94
CA SER A 435 -12.35 9.73 8.69
C SER A 435 -11.29 10.25 7.74
N VAL A 436 -11.02 11.55 7.82
CA VAL A 436 -10.00 12.27 7.05
C VAL A 436 -9.01 12.88 8.04
N THR A 437 -7.72 12.59 7.88
CA THR A 437 -6.64 13.22 8.66
C THR A 437 -5.75 14.01 7.73
N GLU A 438 -5.62 15.32 7.97
CA GLU A 438 -4.78 16.24 7.21
C GLU A 438 -3.65 16.80 8.10
N GLN A 439 -2.43 16.90 7.57
CA GLN A 439 -1.34 17.66 8.20
C GLN A 439 -1.28 19.03 7.55
N VAL A 440 -1.47 20.09 8.33
CA VAL A 440 -1.60 21.46 7.81
C VAL A 440 -0.58 22.37 8.48
N VAL A 441 0.32 22.95 7.68
CA VAL A 441 1.31 23.90 8.17
C VAL A 441 0.62 25.22 8.54
N GLY A 442 0.84 25.68 9.78
CA GLY A 442 0.36 26.99 10.22
C GLY A 442 -1.16 27.09 10.44
N LEU A 443 -1.90 25.98 10.40
CA LEU A 443 -3.30 25.95 10.86
C LEU A 443 -3.36 26.44 12.31
N VAL A 444 -4.36 27.27 12.62
CA VAL A 444 -4.53 27.96 13.91
C VAL A 444 -3.35 28.85 14.37
N SER A 445 -2.39 29.18 13.51
CA SER A 445 -1.24 30.02 13.86
C SER A 445 -1.61 31.45 14.24
N LYS A 446 -2.80 31.96 13.85
CA LYS A 446 -3.24 33.30 14.24
C LYS A 446 -3.50 33.40 15.74
N LEU A 447 -3.71 32.29 16.45
CA LEU A 447 -3.74 32.28 17.91
C LEU A 447 -2.42 32.78 18.51
N ARG A 448 -1.28 32.34 17.99
CA ARG A 448 0.05 32.82 18.43
C ARG A 448 0.33 34.23 17.91
N LEU A 449 0.04 34.50 16.63
CA LEU A 449 0.41 35.75 15.96
C LEU A 449 -0.49 36.94 16.30
N LYS A 450 -1.79 36.71 16.50
CA LYS A 450 -2.82 37.75 16.66
C LYS A 450 -3.63 37.60 17.95
N GLY A 451 -3.37 36.56 18.75
CA GLY A 451 -4.12 36.26 19.97
C GLY A 451 -5.53 35.72 19.72
N MET A 452 -5.92 35.45 18.47
CA MET A 452 -7.28 35.00 18.12
C MET A 452 -7.27 34.20 16.82
N ASP A 453 -8.05 33.12 16.77
CA ASP A 453 -8.33 32.34 15.56
C ASP A 453 -9.70 31.64 15.69
N ASN A 454 -10.18 31.00 14.63
CA ASN A 454 -11.47 30.32 14.63
C ASN A 454 -11.43 28.97 13.91
N ILE A 455 -12.24 28.03 14.36
CA ILE A 455 -12.55 26.78 13.66
C ILE A 455 -14.03 26.82 13.32
N SER A 456 -14.39 26.54 12.07
CA SER A 456 -15.78 26.56 11.63
C SER A 456 -16.11 25.39 10.73
N TYR A 457 -17.38 25.00 10.72
CA TYR A 457 -17.87 23.89 9.92
C TYR A 457 -19.30 24.13 9.44
N SER A 458 -19.60 23.61 8.26
CA SER A 458 -20.94 23.55 7.67
C SER A 458 -21.01 22.37 6.72
N ASN A 459 -22.16 21.69 6.66
CA ASN A 459 -22.36 20.60 5.70
C ASN A 459 -23.68 20.76 4.95
N PRO A 460 -23.65 21.19 3.68
CA PRO A 460 -24.86 21.44 2.93
C PRO A 460 -25.56 20.17 2.44
N ARG A 461 -25.03 18.98 2.75
CA ARG A 461 -25.63 17.70 2.35
C ARG A 461 -26.33 16.97 3.49
N ALA A 462 -26.26 17.50 4.70
CA ALA A 462 -26.90 16.93 5.89
C ALA A 462 -28.41 17.13 5.84
N ALA A 463 -29.15 16.05 5.53
CA ALA A 463 -30.60 16.05 5.48
C ALA A 463 -31.20 16.29 6.87
N GLY A 464 -31.96 17.37 7.03
CA GLY A 464 -32.59 17.70 8.31
C GLY A 464 -31.59 18.13 9.40
N GLY A 465 -30.36 18.49 9.02
CA GLY A 465 -29.33 18.95 9.94
C GLY A 465 -28.38 17.88 10.47
N ILE A 466 -27.68 18.20 11.56
CA ILE A 466 -26.64 17.37 12.19
C ILE A 466 -27.04 17.12 13.65
N LYS A 467 -27.10 15.85 14.06
CA LYS A 467 -27.51 15.54 15.44
C LYS A 467 -26.45 15.95 16.46
N GLU A 468 -25.19 15.61 16.23
CA GLU A 468 -24.06 16.00 17.08
C GLU A 468 -22.88 16.51 16.24
N ALA A 469 -22.34 17.65 16.60
CA ALA A 469 -21.17 18.22 15.95
C ALA A 469 -20.12 18.70 16.96
N PHE A 470 -18.90 18.19 16.84
CA PHE A 470 -17.79 18.50 17.75
C PHE A 470 -16.75 19.39 17.07
N LEU A 471 -16.49 20.57 17.64
CA LEU A 471 -15.34 21.41 17.28
C LEU A 471 -14.36 21.41 18.45
N VAL A 472 -13.18 20.84 18.26
CA VAL A 472 -12.21 20.60 19.35
C VAL A 472 -10.82 21.10 18.95
N LEU A 473 -10.17 21.79 19.88
CA LEU A 473 -8.77 22.15 19.82
C LEU A 473 -8.00 21.37 20.90
N ASN A 474 -7.05 20.57 20.47
CA ASN A 474 -5.99 20.02 21.31
C ASN A 474 -4.76 20.91 21.17
N TYR A 475 -4.29 21.50 22.27
CA TYR A 475 -3.14 22.42 22.24
C TYR A 475 -2.20 22.20 23.42
N PRO A 476 -0.91 22.58 23.31
CA PRO A 476 0.06 22.39 24.37
C PRO A 476 -0.34 23.13 25.64
N THR A 477 -0.28 22.46 26.78
CA THR A 477 -0.58 23.05 28.09
C THR A 477 0.33 24.26 28.38
N ALA A 478 1.57 24.23 27.89
CA ALA A 478 2.53 25.33 28.01
C ALA A 478 2.12 26.62 27.29
N PHE A 479 1.21 26.56 26.31
CA PHE A 479 0.80 27.74 25.53
C PHE A 479 0.04 28.80 26.35
N GLY A 480 -0.44 28.43 27.55
CA GLY A 480 -1.25 29.27 28.41
C GLY A 480 -2.74 29.16 28.11
N ASP A 481 -3.58 29.75 28.97
CA ASP A 481 -5.04 29.58 28.93
C ASP A 481 -5.69 30.27 27.73
N LEU A 482 -6.66 29.58 27.14
CA LEU A 482 -7.48 30.06 26.05
C LEU A 482 -8.93 30.22 26.49
N THR A 483 -9.55 31.28 26.03
CA THR A 483 -11.00 31.46 26.08
C THR A 483 -11.60 31.02 24.76
N ILE A 484 -12.68 30.23 24.82
CA ILE A 484 -13.44 29.82 23.64
C ILE A 484 -14.86 30.40 23.72
N ASN A 485 -15.41 30.78 22.57
CA ASN A 485 -16.78 31.26 22.43
C ASN A 485 -17.39 30.72 21.12
N PRO A 486 -18.63 30.23 21.12
CA PRO A 486 -19.31 29.87 19.89
C PRO A 486 -19.87 31.13 19.21
N SER A 487 -19.72 31.26 17.88
CA SER A 487 -20.06 32.52 17.19
C SER A 487 -21.56 32.87 17.15
N GLN A 488 -22.44 31.94 17.56
CA GLN A 488 -23.89 32.14 17.65
C GLN A 488 -24.47 31.83 19.04
N GLY A 489 -23.65 31.70 20.08
CA GLY A 489 -24.11 31.38 21.43
C GLY A 489 -24.68 29.96 21.62
N LYS A 490 -24.78 29.16 20.55
CA LYS A 490 -25.16 27.74 20.59
C LYS A 490 -23.91 26.89 20.80
N GLY A 491 -24.00 25.84 21.61
CA GLY A 491 -22.90 24.89 21.86
C GLY A 491 -22.63 24.67 23.33
N GLU A 492 -22.58 23.40 23.75
CA GLU A 492 -22.25 22.98 25.10
C GLU A 492 -20.74 22.71 25.17
N GLN A 493 -20.04 23.29 26.14
CA GLN A 493 -18.60 23.06 26.27
C GLN A 493 -18.35 21.59 26.61
N ILE A 494 -17.40 20.95 25.91
CA ILE A 494 -17.09 19.53 26.14
C ILE A 494 -16.51 19.33 27.55
N THR A 495 -16.87 18.23 28.18
CA THR A 495 -16.30 17.78 29.46
C THR A 495 -15.21 16.72 29.26
N ASP A 496 -14.43 16.40 30.29
CA ASP A 496 -13.47 15.29 30.24
C ASP A 496 -14.16 13.94 29.94
N LEU A 497 -15.42 13.77 30.35
CA LEU A 497 -16.22 12.59 30.01
C LEU A 497 -16.50 12.52 28.50
N ASP A 498 -16.85 13.66 27.88
CA ASP A 498 -17.06 13.72 26.44
C ASP A 498 -15.77 13.45 25.67
N VAL A 499 -14.66 14.03 26.13
CA VAL A 499 -13.33 13.85 25.54
C VAL A 499 -12.96 12.37 25.49
N ASN A 500 -13.17 11.63 26.59
CA ASN A 500 -12.89 10.19 26.64
C ASN A 500 -13.90 9.36 25.85
N LYS A 501 -15.20 9.68 25.96
CA LYS A 501 -16.28 8.92 25.30
C LYS A 501 -16.17 8.96 23.79
N TYR A 502 -15.80 10.11 23.22
CA TYR A 502 -15.78 10.34 21.78
C TYR A 502 -14.36 10.29 21.17
N ASP A 503 -13.35 9.94 21.97
CA ASP A 503 -11.93 9.87 21.59
C ASP A 503 -11.41 11.19 20.99
N LEU A 504 -11.62 12.30 21.72
CA LEU A 504 -11.29 13.65 21.26
C LEU A 504 -9.91 14.13 21.75
N ALA A 505 -9.29 13.38 22.67
CA ALA A 505 -8.02 13.75 23.29
C ALA A 505 -6.84 13.64 22.32
N SER A 506 -5.81 14.47 22.54
CA SER A 506 -4.51 14.22 21.91
C SER A 506 -3.86 12.98 22.53
N LYS A 507 -3.11 12.24 21.73
CA LYS A 507 -2.21 11.19 22.23
C LYS A 507 -1.00 11.78 22.98
N ASN A 508 -0.72 13.08 22.83
CA ASN A 508 0.32 13.78 23.53
C ASN A 508 -0.17 14.21 24.93
N GLN A 509 0.40 13.64 25.98
CA GLN A 509 0.00 13.92 27.37
C GLN A 509 0.26 15.37 27.80
N HIS A 510 1.05 16.13 27.04
CA HIS A 510 1.30 17.55 27.29
C HIS A 510 0.30 18.48 26.59
N PHE A 511 -0.75 17.93 25.99
CA PHE A 511 -1.82 18.67 25.35
C PHE A 511 -3.08 18.61 26.20
N ARG A 512 -3.89 19.66 26.12
CA ARG A 512 -5.23 19.73 26.69
C ARG A 512 -6.26 19.96 25.61
N SER A 513 -7.45 19.42 25.83
CA SER A 513 -8.59 19.51 24.92
C SER A 513 -9.56 20.58 25.38
N ILE A 514 -9.97 21.48 24.48
CA ILE A 514 -11.08 22.41 24.69
C ILE A 514 -11.97 22.40 23.44
N GLY A 515 -13.27 22.63 23.60
CA GLY A 515 -14.17 22.58 22.47
C GLY A 515 -15.64 22.70 22.83
N TYR A 516 -16.47 22.59 21.81
CA TYR A 516 -17.94 22.56 21.93
C TYR A 516 -18.52 21.35 21.23
N VAL A 517 -19.59 20.80 21.82
CA VAL A 517 -20.57 19.97 21.12
C VAL A 517 -21.80 20.81 20.79
N PHE A 518 -22.19 20.78 19.52
CA PHE A 518 -23.40 21.40 19.01
C PHE A 518 -24.42 20.31 18.73
N ARG A 519 -25.64 20.45 19.26
CA ARG A 519 -26.72 19.46 19.12
C ARG A 519 -27.80 20.02 18.22
N ASP A 520 -28.35 19.15 17.37
CA ASP A 520 -29.45 19.48 16.45
C ASP A 520 -29.15 20.74 15.61
N VAL A 521 -27.96 20.78 15.01
CA VAL A 521 -27.52 21.85 14.11
C VAL A 521 -28.41 21.83 12.88
N GLY A 522 -28.97 22.98 12.50
CA GLY A 522 -29.88 23.09 11.35
C GLY A 522 -29.22 22.74 10.01
N GLU A 523 -30.04 22.46 9.02
CA GLU A 523 -29.59 22.28 7.64
C GLU A 523 -28.93 23.57 7.13
N ASP A 524 -27.77 23.44 6.47
CA ASP A 524 -26.92 24.55 6.01
C ASP A 524 -26.43 25.52 7.12
N GLU A 525 -26.67 25.22 8.40
CA GLU A 525 -26.20 26.04 9.52
C GLU A 525 -24.68 25.93 9.67
N LYS A 526 -24.01 27.09 9.70
CA LYS A 526 -22.58 27.18 9.98
C LYS A 526 -22.36 27.28 11.49
N ILE A 527 -21.63 26.32 12.04
CA ILE A 527 -21.13 26.35 13.42
C ILE A 527 -19.69 26.82 13.46
N GLU A 528 -19.30 27.50 14.53
CA GLU A 528 -17.97 28.08 14.66
C GLU A 528 -17.59 28.29 16.12
N MET A 529 -16.34 27.97 16.42
CA MET A 529 -15.68 28.20 17.70
C MET A 529 -14.57 29.24 17.50
N ILE A 530 -14.69 30.37 18.19
CA ILE A 530 -13.69 31.44 18.23
C ILE A 530 -12.82 31.19 19.47
N MET A 531 -11.51 31.15 19.26
CA MET A 531 -10.51 30.94 20.31
C MET A 531 -9.73 32.25 20.51
N SER A 532 -9.47 32.63 21.75
CA SER A 532 -8.75 33.86 22.09
C SER A 532 -7.79 33.63 23.25
N LYS A 533 -6.58 34.19 23.16
CA LYS A 533 -5.62 34.22 24.27
C LYS A 533 -5.95 35.43 25.16
N GLY A 534 -6.00 35.24 26.48
CA GLY A 534 -6.28 36.31 27.43
C GLY A 534 -5.28 37.47 27.27
N LYS A 535 -5.73 38.72 27.48
CA LYS A 535 -4.95 39.97 27.31
C LYS A 535 -3.71 40.13 28.23
N GLY A 536 -3.29 39.08 28.95
CA GLY A 536 -2.27 39.14 29.99
C GLY A 536 -0.82 39.04 29.51
N ASP A 537 -0.53 38.24 28.48
CA ASP A 537 0.86 37.95 28.09
C ASP A 537 1.14 38.45 26.67
N ARG A 538 1.51 39.72 26.59
CA ARG A 538 2.21 40.23 25.41
C ARG A 538 3.57 39.52 25.36
N PHE A 539 3.80 38.77 24.28
CA PHE A 539 5.15 38.30 23.93
C PHE A 539 6.08 39.53 23.88
N ILE A 540 7.07 39.57 24.78
CA ILE A 540 8.25 40.43 24.67
C ILE A 540 9.26 39.71 23.77
#